data_AF-A0A2M9V782-F1
#
_entry.id   AF-A0A2M9V782-F1
#
_cell.length_a   1.000
_cell.length_b   1.000
_cell.length_c   1.000
_cell.angle_alpha   90.00
_cell.angle_beta   90.00
_cell.angle_gamma   90.00
#
_symmetry.space_group_name_H-M   'P 1'
#
loop_
_entity.id
_entity.type
_entity.pdbx_description
1 polymer ?
#
loop_
_entity_poly.entity_id
_entity_poly.type
_entity_poly.pdbx_seq_one_letter_code
_entity_poly.pdbx_strand_id
1 'polypeptide(L)'
;MSFSHTGIPTNDKRVTYIDPVPASENNDNPVPTANCFMVAPGGGFCFDPLAYQSDGTEKTNETLKGWCQQQGGGIVKVKLLWQTKEDGDIGEPVMGIVNSAEDHTNIVDIKRTDGTAVGQNPVTDKGQCRIYCRVAPGTTGGSGVIAAYDSSDNILWSWHVWVTDYHPDATGNVDVQEPLTKRKLKFTYGNHSDQRPMMDRDLGAMAGYAKAPTLDVEKFKAHGFQYQWGRKDPYPSSYSNKPIKKVDLPEKITEPIVGIMSLYGSDGVKFLPFDPAFSGQASYQTAYRNPLTAYKPSGEYWFTGDVTSSISGAWATVKTVHDPCPAGWRVAKAEEYYSLFSPENYSGELPDKSTNNMNMSNYNTQGADKGFVLRYDKTDQSKTTYFRLCGYYGGKAFVQIGYFDFMWCCNSVKNGNTYQAKHLQLVSTASDQRTGINGINDKGVLKEMLPLRCIQEKD
;
A
#
# COMPACT_ATOMS: atom_id res chain seq x y z
N MET A 1 -24.41 18.23 15.82
CA MET A 1 -24.47 18.16 17.30
C MET A 1 -23.09 18.55 17.80
N SER A 2 -22.96 19.59 18.62
CA SER A 2 -21.67 19.94 19.23
C SER A 2 -21.41 19.01 20.41
N PHE A 3 -20.37 18.19 20.34
CA PHE A 3 -19.89 17.47 21.52
C PHE A 3 -18.98 18.42 22.31
N SER A 4 -19.52 19.11 23.31
CA SER A 4 -18.71 19.79 24.31
C SER A 4 -18.35 18.78 25.39
N HIS A 5 -17.10 18.34 25.45
CA HIS A 5 -16.62 17.50 26.54
C HIS A 5 -16.36 18.36 27.78
N THR A 6 -17.41 18.68 28.54
CA THR A 6 -17.29 19.17 29.91
C THR A 6 -17.06 17.98 30.83
N GLY A 7 -15.80 17.74 31.19
CA GLY A 7 -15.37 16.69 32.12
C GLY A 7 -15.03 15.38 31.41
N ILE A 8 -13.78 15.24 30.98
CA ILE A 8 -13.24 13.97 30.48
C ILE A 8 -12.71 13.17 31.68
N PRO A 9 -13.14 11.91 31.90
CA PRO A 9 -12.50 11.05 32.88
C PRO A 9 -11.10 10.69 32.36
N THR A 10 -10.07 11.36 32.87
CA THR A 10 -8.64 11.10 32.55
C THR A 10 -8.13 9.74 33.03
N ASN A 11 -9.03 8.83 33.43
CA ASN A 11 -8.73 7.59 34.13
C ASN A 11 -9.18 6.34 33.36
N ASP A 12 -9.86 6.46 32.21
CA ASP A 12 -10.14 5.30 31.36
C ASP A 12 -8.97 5.04 30.40
N LYS A 13 -8.11 4.08 30.77
CA LYS A 13 -6.88 3.71 30.06
C LYS A 13 -7.10 2.92 28.77
N ARG A 14 -8.35 2.79 28.29
CA ARG A 14 -8.67 1.98 27.10
C ARG A 14 -8.77 2.78 25.81
N VAL A 15 -8.92 4.10 25.88
CA VAL A 15 -8.99 4.96 24.70
C VAL A 15 -7.81 5.93 24.75
N THR A 16 -6.82 5.70 23.91
CA THR A 16 -5.68 6.61 23.78
C THR A 16 -6.13 7.77 22.90
N TYR A 17 -6.81 8.75 23.49
CA TYR A 17 -7.04 10.03 22.81
C TYR A 17 -5.68 10.64 22.47
N ILE A 18 -5.41 10.86 21.18
CA ILE A 18 -4.38 11.81 20.80
C ILE A 18 -4.80 13.15 21.38
N ASP A 19 -3.89 13.79 22.12
CA ASP A 19 -4.09 15.10 22.72
C ASP A 19 -4.83 16.02 21.72
N PRO A 20 -5.93 16.71 22.09
CA PRO A 20 -6.70 17.59 21.20
C PRO A 20 -5.89 18.75 20.58
N VAL A 21 -4.59 18.82 20.89
CA VAL A 21 -3.60 19.68 20.26
C VAL A 21 -3.55 19.41 18.74
N PRO A 22 -3.59 20.46 17.89
CA PRO A 22 -3.45 20.30 16.45
C PRO A 22 -2.17 19.56 16.06
N ALA A 23 -2.24 18.79 14.97
CA ALA A 23 -1.14 18.02 14.43
C ALA A 23 0.07 18.87 14.05
N SER A 24 -0.12 20.18 13.83
CA SER A 24 0.92 21.16 13.52
C SER A 24 1.70 21.67 14.73
N GLU A 25 1.12 21.61 15.93
CA GLU A 25 1.77 22.08 17.15
C GLU A 25 2.85 21.09 17.59
N ASN A 26 4.07 21.55 17.87
CA ASN A 26 5.20 20.70 18.29
C ASN A 26 5.47 19.50 17.35
N ASN A 27 5.35 19.71 16.03
CA ASN A 27 5.55 18.68 15.01
C ASN A 27 6.36 19.20 13.82
N ASP A 28 7.55 19.75 14.07
CA ASP A 28 8.47 20.18 13.01
C ASP A 28 9.42 19.04 12.60
N ASN A 29 8.83 17.90 12.21
CA ASN A 29 9.54 16.70 11.78
C ASN A 29 9.39 16.51 10.27
N PRO A 30 10.12 17.26 9.42
CA PRO A 30 10.00 17.17 7.98
C PRO A 30 10.48 15.81 7.48
N VAL A 31 9.65 15.16 6.67
CA VAL A 31 10.01 13.93 5.96
C VAL A 31 9.95 14.14 4.45
N PRO A 32 10.78 13.43 3.66
CA PRO A 32 10.69 13.49 2.21
C PRO A 32 9.33 12.99 1.72
N THR A 33 8.65 13.77 0.87
CA THR A 33 7.30 13.40 0.38
C THR A 33 7.34 12.18 -0.52
N ALA A 34 6.44 11.22 -0.28
CA ALA A 34 6.11 10.12 -1.16
C ALA A 34 4.61 9.81 -1.02
N ASN A 35 4.08 8.85 -1.79
CA ASN A 35 2.67 8.47 -1.67
C ASN A 35 2.36 7.58 -0.46
N CYS A 36 3.40 7.03 0.18
CA CYS A 36 3.30 6.29 1.43
C CYS A 36 4.32 6.80 2.45
N PHE A 37 3.94 6.90 3.72
CA PHE A 37 4.83 7.25 4.83
C PHE A 37 4.88 6.09 5.84
N MET A 38 6.07 5.59 6.16
CA MET A 38 6.28 4.66 7.28
C MET A 38 6.45 5.45 8.56
N VAL A 39 5.54 5.28 9.52
CA VAL A 39 5.49 6.09 10.74
C VAL A 39 5.28 5.18 11.94
N ALA A 40 6.18 5.27 12.93
CA ALA A 40 6.02 4.52 14.17
C ALA A 40 4.75 4.96 14.93
N PRO A 41 4.06 4.05 15.66
CA PRO A 41 2.97 4.42 16.55
C PRO A 41 3.34 5.59 17.48
N GLY A 42 2.43 6.55 17.63
CA GLY A 42 2.67 7.80 18.38
C GLY A 42 3.56 8.83 17.66
N GLY A 43 4.01 8.54 16.45
CA GLY A 43 4.83 9.45 15.64
C GLY A 43 4.07 10.68 15.14
N GLY A 44 4.84 11.73 14.83
CA GLY A 44 4.37 12.91 14.14
C GLY A 44 5.36 13.31 13.06
N PHE A 45 4.85 13.71 11.89
CA PHE A 45 5.66 14.15 10.75
C PHE A 45 4.99 15.28 9.99
N CYS A 46 5.75 15.97 9.16
CA CYS A 46 5.22 16.94 8.21
C CYS A 46 5.92 16.88 6.85
N PHE A 47 5.25 17.33 5.80
CA PHE A 47 5.78 17.25 4.43
C PHE A 47 5.14 18.29 3.51
N ASP A 48 5.78 18.55 2.37
CA ASP A 48 5.24 19.40 1.30
C ASP A 48 4.35 18.55 0.36
N PRO A 49 3.04 18.82 0.26
CA PRO A 49 2.13 18.01 -0.55
C PRO A 49 2.38 18.11 -2.06
N LEU A 50 3.04 19.17 -2.53
CA LEU A 50 3.35 19.39 -3.94
C LEU A 50 4.76 18.96 -4.32
N ALA A 51 5.45 18.25 -3.43
CA ALA A 51 6.71 17.57 -3.71
C ALA A 51 6.53 16.05 -3.82
N TYR A 52 7.50 15.35 -4.41
CA TYR A 52 7.70 13.92 -4.23
C TYR A 52 9.18 13.55 -4.43
N GLN A 53 9.62 12.48 -3.79
CA GLN A 53 10.96 11.93 -3.97
C GLN A 53 11.01 10.94 -5.13
N SER A 54 12.11 10.98 -5.89
CA SER A 54 12.41 10.06 -6.97
C SER A 54 13.92 9.99 -7.13
N ASP A 55 14.48 8.79 -6.94
CA ASP A 55 15.91 8.50 -6.93
C ASP A 55 16.71 9.39 -5.96
N GLY A 56 16.14 9.60 -4.78
CA GLY A 56 16.69 10.47 -3.74
C GLY A 56 16.76 11.96 -4.10
N THR A 57 16.06 12.37 -5.16
CA THR A 57 15.91 13.77 -5.57
C THR A 57 14.47 14.21 -5.36
N GLU A 58 14.30 15.38 -4.74
CA GLU A 58 12.99 15.99 -4.58
C GLU A 58 12.53 16.65 -5.89
N LYS A 59 11.32 16.33 -6.33
CA LYS A 59 10.69 16.84 -7.55
C LYS A 59 9.37 17.51 -7.21
N THR A 60 8.90 18.40 -8.08
CA THR A 60 7.54 18.95 -7.99
C THR A 60 6.53 17.93 -8.52
N ASN A 61 5.43 17.75 -7.80
CA ASN A 61 4.27 16.99 -8.28
C ASN A 61 3.49 17.85 -9.29
N GLU A 62 3.94 17.86 -10.54
CA GLU A 62 3.33 18.64 -11.62
C GLU A 62 1.87 18.24 -11.89
N THR A 63 1.52 16.97 -11.64
CA THR A 63 0.13 16.48 -11.78
C THR A 63 -0.80 17.16 -10.78
N LEU A 64 -0.46 17.10 -9.49
CA LEU A 64 -1.26 17.72 -8.44
C LEU A 64 -1.23 19.25 -8.54
N LYS A 65 -0.08 19.84 -8.88
CA LYS A 65 0.03 21.28 -9.17
C LYS A 65 -0.93 21.71 -10.27
N GLY A 66 -0.96 20.96 -11.38
CA GLY A 66 -1.90 21.20 -12.48
C GLY A 66 -3.37 21.10 -12.04
N TRP A 67 -3.71 20.10 -11.23
CA TRP A 67 -5.08 19.95 -10.70
C TRP A 67 -5.47 21.07 -9.73
N CYS A 68 -4.54 21.52 -8.87
CA CYS A 68 -4.74 22.66 -7.97
C CYS A 68 -5.10 23.93 -8.74
N GLN A 69 -4.47 24.15 -9.90
CA GLN A 69 -4.74 25.32 -10.76
C GLN A 69 -6.10 25.23 -11.48
N GLN A 70 -6.61 24.02 -11.71
CA GLN A 70 -7.86 23.79 -12.43
C GLN A 70 -9.11 23.74 -11.52
N GLN A 71 -8.98 23.23 -10.29
CA GLN A 71 -10.11 22.88 -9.42
C GLN A 71 -10.21 23.76 -8.18
N GLY A 72 -10.87 24.92 -8.30
CA GLY A 72 -11.22 25.72 -7.13
C GLY A 72 -10.05 26.44 -6.44
N GLY A 73 -8.93 26.59 -7.15
CA GLY A 73 -7.83 27.49 -6.80
C GLY A 73 -6.73 26.90 -5.93
N GLY A 74 -6.79 25.62 -5.54
CA GLY A 74 -5.73 24.93 -4.81
C GLY A 74 -6.22 24.08 -3.63
N ILE A 75 -5.28 23.56 -2.84
CA ILE A 75 -5.59 22.84 -1.60
C ILE A 75 -6.04 23.86 -0.55
N VAL A 76 -7.23 23.67 0.01
CA VAL A 76 -7.78 24.55 1.06
C VAL A 76 -7.88 23.89 2.44
N LYS A 77 -7.85 22.55 2.48
CA LYS A 77 -7.95 21.76 3.71
C LYS A 77 -7.48 20.33 3.50
N VAL A 78 -7.28 19.62 4.61
CA VAL A 78 -6.87 18.21 4.66
C VAL A 78 -7.76 17.46 5.64
N LYS A 79 -8.03 16.18 5.37
CA LYS A 79 -8.83 15.31 6.24
C LYS A 79 -8.26 13.90 6.26
N LEU A 80 -8.32 13.24 7.42
CA LEU A 80 -8.30 11.78 7.50
C LEU A 80 -9.49 11.21 6.73
N LEU A 81 -9.22 10.39 5.71
CA LEU A 81 -10.23 9.74 4.88
C LEU A 81 -10.67 8.42 5.49
N TRP A 82 -9.70 7.56 5.80
CA TRP A 82 -9.95 6.26 6.42
C TRP A 82 -8.75 5.76 7.22
N GLN A 83 -9.01 4.79 8.08
CA GLN A 83 -8.00 4.07 8.86
C GLN A 83 -8.43 2.63 9.13
N THR A 84 -7.47 1.75 9.40
CA THR A 84 -7.70 0.44 9.98
C THR A 84 -7.73 0.53 11.51
N LYS A 85 -8.12 -0.56 12.18
CA LYS A 85 -7.80 -0.78 13.59
C LYS A 85 -6.62 -1.73 13.70
N GLU A 86 -6.01 -1.78 14.88
CA GLU A 86 -4.80 -2.55 15.14
C GLU A 86 -4.98 -4.07 15.00
N ASP A 87 -6.17 -4.62 15.29
CA ASP A 87 -6.45 -6.06 15.19
C ASP A 87 -7.62 -6.34 14.23
N GLY A 88 -7.57 -5.72 13.05
CA GLY A 88 -8.58 -5.84 12.01
C GLY A 88 -9.84 -5.04 12.35
N ASP A 89 -10.85 -5.72 12.90
CA ASP A 89 -12.13 -5.09 13.30
C ASP A 89 -12.17 -4.72 14.80
N ILE A 90 -11.14 -5.13 15.54
CA ILE A 90 -11.03 -5.00 17.00
C ILE A 90 -9.87 -4.04 17.34
N GLY A 91 -9.96 -3.41 18.51
CA GLY A 91 -8.92 -2.53 19.05
C GLY A 91 -9.10 -1.08 18.65
N GLU A 92 -8.03 -0.31 18.82
CA GLU A 92 -8.02 1.14 18.63
C GLU A 92 -7.77 1.54 17.16
N PRO A 93 -8.34 2.66 16.71
CA PRO A 93 -8.06 3.26 15.40
C PRO A 93 -6.59 3.72 15.31
N VAL A 94 -5.88 3.33 14.25
CA VAL A 94 -4.41 3.50 14.17
C VAL A 94 -3.95 4.94 13.93
N MET A 95 -4.80 5.77 13.32
CA MET A 95 -4.52 7.20 13.18
C MET A 95 -5.03 7.99 14.38
N GLY A 96 -6.08 7.50 15.06
CA GLY A 96 -6.75 8.15 16.17
C GLY A 96 -8.18 8.61 15.82
N ILE A 97 -8.83 9.30 16.76
CA ILE A 97 -10.19 9.82 16.59
C ILE A 97 -10.10 11.34 16.40
N VAL A 98 -10.76 11.86 15.37
CA VAL A 98 -10.78 13.30 15.08
C VAL A 98 -11.62 14.09 16.09
N ASN A 99 -11.34 15.38 16.25
CA ASN A 99 -12.11 16.28 17.12
C ASN A 99 -13.61 16.31 16.73
N SER A 100 -13.90 16.36 15.42
CA SER A 100 -15.26 16.27 14.88
C SER A 100 -15.25 15.84 13.40
N ALA A 101 -16.43 15.65 12.79
CA ALA A 101 -16.54 15.33 11.36
C ALA A 101 -16.01 16.45 10.44
N GLU A 102 -15.95 17.69 10.95
CA GLU A 102 -15.48 18.86 10.21
C GLU A 102 -14.07 19.30 10.64
N ASP A 103 -13.63 18.92 11.84
CA ASP A 103 -12.32 19.25 12.39
C ASP A 103 -11.47 17.99 12.61
N HIS A 104 -10.53 17.77 11.69
CA HIS A 104 -9.57 16.67 11.73
C HIS A 104 -8.19 17.15 12.19
N THR A 105 -8.05 18.39 12.68
CA THR A 105 -6.76 19.04 12.88
C THR A 105 -5.87 18.36 13.91
N ASN A 106 -6.42 17.64 14.88
CA ASN A 106 -5.65 16.84 15.85
C ASN A 106 -4.91 15.65 15.19
N ILE A 107 -5.39 15.16 14.04
CA ILE A 107 -4.77 14.07 13.27
C ILE A 107 -4.00 14.57 12.07
N VAL A 108 -4.59 15.51 11.31
CA VAL A 108 -3.99 16.07 10.10
C VAL A 108 -4.35 17.55 9.96
N ASP A 109 -3.33 18.38 9.81
CA ASP A 109 -3.46 19.83 9.70
C ASP A 109 -2.60 20.34 8.54
N ILE A 110 -2.93 21.52 8.01
CA ILE A 110 -2.21 22.17 6.92
C ILE A 110 -1.92 23.62 7.28
N LYS A 111 -0.65 24.03 7.21
CA LYS A 111 -0.23 25.42 7.46
C LYS A 111 0.58 25.94 6.30
N ARG A 112 0.31 27.18 5.89
CA ARG A 112 1.17 27.88 4.94
C ARG A 112 2.50 28.25 5.59
N THR A 113 3.56 28.25 4.79
CA THR A 113 4.90 28.63 5.23
C THR A 113 5.02 30.13 5.52
N ASP A 114 4.16 30.95 4.92
CA ASP A 114 4.06 32.40 5.17
C ASP A 114 3.14 32.77 6.35
N GLY A 115 2.55 31.78 7.04
CA GLY A 115 1.66 31.99 8.19
C GLY A 115 0.24 32.45 7.86
N THR A 116 -0.11 32.64 6.58
CA THR A 116 -1.47 33.03 6.19
C THR A 116 -2.44 31.85 6.23
N ALA A 117 -3.74 32.15 6.36
CA ALA A 117 -4.78 31.13 6.44
C ALA A 117 -4.98 30.42 5.10
N VAL A 118 -4.86 29.08 5.09
CA VAL A 118 -5.00 28.23 3.88
C VAL A 118 -6.37 28.41 3.21
N GLY A 119 -7.46 28.52 3.99
CA GLY A 119 -8.81 28.68 3.44
C GLY A 119 -9.03 29.96 2.63
N GLN A 120 -8.24 31.01 2.87
CA GLN A 120 -8.28 32.28 2.12
C GLN A 120 -7.16 32.35 1.07
N ASN A 121 -6.10 31.56 1.24
CA ASN A 121 -4.92 31.55 0.39
C ASN A 121 -4.62 30.10 -0.02
N PRO A 122 -5.41 29.51 -0.93
CA PRO A 122 -5.25 28.11 -1.34
C PRO A 122 -3.82 27.80 -1.80
N VAL A 123 -3.38 26.58 -1.54
CA VAL A 123 -2.02 26.13 -1.88
C VAL A 123 -1.99 25.56 -3.29
N THR A 124 -1.08 26.07 -4.12
CA THR A 124 -0.99 25.76 -5.55
C THR A 124 0.42 25.44 -6.04
N ASP A 125 1.45 25.74 -5.24
CA ASP A 125 2.82 25.44 -5.60
C ASP A 125 3.65 24.87 -4.44
N LYS A 126 4.72 24.17 -4.82
CA LYS A 126 5.72 23.62 -3.91
C LYS A 126 6.31 24.74 -3.05
N GLY A 127 6.53 24.46 -1.77
CA GLY A 127 7.13 25.37 -0.78
C GLY A 127 6.13 26.32 -0.11
N GLN A 128 4.86 26.33 -0.53
CA GLN A 128 3.84 27.23 0.02
C GLN A 128 3.22 26.73 1.33
N CYS A 129 3.28 25.43 1.63
CA CYS A 129 2.71 24.88 2.84
C CYS A 129 3.42 23.62 3.32
N ARG A 130 3.02 23.16 4.50
CA ARG A 130 3.27 21.81 5.00
C ARG A 130 1.95 21.19 5.47
N ILE A 131 1.79 19.90 5.19
CA ILE A 131 0.80 19.05 5.85
C ILE A 131 1.49 18.41 7.04
N TYR A 132 0.85 18.45 8.20
CA TYR A 132 1.28 17.85 9.45
C TYR A 132 0.36 16.69 9.78
N CYS A 133 0.93 15.57 10.21
CA CYS A 133 0.17 14.38 10.56
C CYS A 133 0.68 13.77 11.86
N ARG A 134 -0.24 13.25 12.67
CA ARG A 134 0.00 12.46 13.88
C ARG A 134 -0.69 11.11 13.75
N VAL A 135 -0.11 10.09 14.37
CA VAL A 135 -0.68 8.74 14.45
C VAL A 135 -0.87 8.32 15.91
N ALA A 136 -1.82 7.43 16.18
CA ALA A 136 -2.20 7.08 17.54
C ALA A 136 -1.03 6.39 18.28
N PRO A 137 -0.71 6.83 19.51
CA PRO A 137 0.20 6.09 20.36
C PRO A 137 -0.46 4.82 20.88
N GLY A 138 0.35 3.79 21.15
CA GLY A 138 -0.12 2.56 21.80
C GLY A 138 -0.83 1.55 20.90
N THR A 139 -0.86 1.77 19.58
CA THR A 139 -1.35 0.76 18.63
C THR A 139 -0.23 -0.16 18.16
N THR A 140 -0.57 -1.36 17.69
CA THR A 140 0.41 -2.32 17.13
C THR A 140 0.69 -2.14 15.63
N GLY A 141 0.18 -1.07 15.02
CA GLY A 141 0.34 -0.77 13.61
C GLY A 141 -0.90 -1.03 12.76
N GLY A 142 -0.83 -0.66 11.48
CA GLY A 142 -1.93 -0.70 10.53
C GLY A 142 -1.76 0.39 9.47
N SER A 143 -2.85 0.95 8.97
CA SER A 143 -2.79 2.01 7.96
C SER A 143 -3.92 3.00 8.02
N GLY A 144 -3.67 4.21 7.53
CA GLY A 144 -4.69 5.19 7.20
C GLY A 144 -4.39 5.92 5.91
N VAL A 145 -5.36 6.68 5.42
CA VAL A 145 -5.19 7.58 4.27
C VAL A 145 -5.65 8.97 4.65
N ILE A 146 -4.79 9.95 4.42
CA ILE A 146 -5.12 11.38 4.51
C ILE A 146 -5.30 11.94 3.10
N ALA A 147 -6.16 12.94 2.95
CA ALA A 147 -6.47 13.55 1.67
C ALA A 147 -6.45 15.08 1.73
N ALA A 148 -6.03 15.71 0.63
CA ALA A 148 -6.09 17.14 0.39
C ALA A 148 -7.30 17.47 -0.48
N TYR A 149 -7.98 18.57 -0.14
CA TYR A 149 -9.26 18.94 -0.74
C TYR A 149 -9.24 20.36 -1.32
N ASP A 150 -9.98 20.54 -2.40
CA ASP A 150 -10.31 21.86 -2.95
C ASP A 150 -11.46 22.55 -2.16
N SER A 151 -11.80 23.77 -2.59
CA SER A 151 -12.89 24.57 -2.02
C SER A 151 -14.29 23.97 -2.22
N SER A 152 -14.44 23.04 -3.15
CA SER A 152 -15.67 22.30 -3.44
C SER A 152 -15.75 20.94 -2.74
N ASP A 153 -14.85 20.69 -1.77
CA ASP A 153 -14.74 19.43 -1.02
C ASP A 153 -14.42 18.21 -1.90
N ASN A 154 -13.81 18.42 -3.08
CA ASN A 154 -13.27 17.32 -3.87
C ASN A 154 -11.85 16.97 -3.41
N ILE A 155 -11.55 15.68 -3.37
CA ILE A 155 -10.18 15.20 -3.18
C ILE A 155 -9.35 15.56 -4.42
N LEU A 156 -8.21 16.21 -4.18
CA LEU A 156 -7.17 16.49 -5.17
C LEU A 156 -6.07 15.43 -5.15
N TRP A 157 -5.68 14.98 -3.96
CA TRP A 157 -4.68 13.93 -3.76
C TRP A 157 -4.84 13.28 -2.39
N SER A 158 -4.26 12.11 -2.24
CA SER A 158 -4.28 11.35 -0.99
C SER A 158 -2.93 10.67 -0.76
N TRP A 159 -2.61 10.42 0.50
CA TRP A 159 -1.36 9.78 0.92
C TRP A 159 -1.67 8.65 1.91
N HIS A 160 -1.00 7.53 1.72
CA HIS A 160 -1.06 6.38 2.61
C HIS A 160 -0.11 6.61 3.80
N VAL A 161 -0.63 6.48 5.01
CA VAL A 161 0.15 6.47 6.24
C VAL A 161 0.20 5.04 6.74
N TRP A 162 1.37 4.41 6.60
CA TRP A 162 1.64 3.06 7.08
C TRP A 162 2.18 3.16 8.50
N VAL A 163 1.33 2.84 9.47
CA VAL A 163 1.68 2.89 10.89
C VAL A 163 2.41 1.60 11.25
N THR A 164 3.72 1.69 11.47
CA THR A 164 4.59 0.53 11.73
C THR A 164 5.92 0.96 12.37
N ASP A 165 6.47 0.11 13.23
CA ASP A 165 7.84 0.22 13.74
C ASP A 165 8.91 -0.24 12.72
N TYR A 166 8.47 -0.87 11.63
CA TYR A 166 9.30 -1.26 10.51
C TYR A 166 9.78 -0.03 9.73
N HIS A 167 11.08 0.22 9.81
CA HIS A 167 11.72 1.39 9.21
C HIS A 167 13.14 1.05 8.74
N PRO A 168 13.32 0.10 7.80
CA PRO A 168 14.63 -0.22 7.25
C PRO A 168 15.26 1.00 6.56
N ASP A 169 16.58 1.09 6.60
CA ASP A 169 17.27 2.17 5.89
C ASP A 169 17.04 2.01 4.39
N ALA A 170 16.66 3.11 3.73
CA ALA A 170 16.30 3.13 2.31
C ALA A 170 17.51 3.09 1.34
N THR A 171 18.72 2.97 1.88
CA THR A 171 20.00 2.82 1.15
C THR A 171 20.84 1.70 1.78
N GLY A 172 21.98 1.35 1.21
CA GLY A 172 23.03 0.52 1.80
C GLY A 172 23.40 -0.75 1.04
N ASN A 173 22.63 -1.17 0.02
CA ASN A 173 22.86 -2.38 -0.80
C ASN A 173 23.33 -3.64 -0.03
N VAL A 174 22.77 -3.88 1.16
CA VAL A 174 23.10 -5.01 2.05
C VAL A 174 21.85 -5.75 2.52
N ASP A 175 22.00 -7.05 2.75
CA ASP A 175 21.03 -7.87 3.48
C ASP A 175 21.10 -7.54 4.98
N VAL A 176 19.97 -7.21 5.59
CA VAL A 176 19.86 -6.96 7.03
C VAL A 176 18.79 -7.89 7.57
N GLN A 177 19.15 -8.74 8.53
CA GLN A 177 18.22 -9.65 9.20
C GLN A 177 17.71 -9.12 10.53
N GLU A 178 18.59 -8.44 11.29
CA GLU A 178 18.29 -7.92 12.62
C GLU A 178 18.75 -6.46 12.78
N PRO A 179 18.05 -5.65 13.59
CA PRO A 179 16.76 -5.98 14.22
C PRO A 179 15.64 -6.14 13.18
N LEU A 180 14.61 -6.93 13.47
CA LEU A 180 13.46 -7.17 12.55
C LEU A 180 12.80 -5.87 12.04
N THR A 181 12.82 -4.80 12.83
CA THR A 181 12.32 -3.46 12.45
C THR A 181 13.16 -2.78 11.35
N LYS A 182 14.38 -3.28 11.10
CA LYS A 182 15.30 -2.80 10.07
C LYS A 182 15.54 -3.79 8.93
N ARG A 183 14.81 -4.91 8.94
CA ARG A 183 15.06 -6.02 8.02
C ARG A 183 14.83 -5.62 6.56
N LYS A 184 15.76 -5.96 5.69
CA LYS A 184 15.64 -5.82 4.22
C LYS A 184 16.46 -6.91 3.56
N LEU A 185 15.94 -7.45 2.47
CA LEU A 185 16.39 -8.72 1.94
C LEU A 185 17.14 -8.51 0.64
N LYS A 186 18.41 -8.92 0.59
CA LYS A 186 19.18 -8.89 -0.65
C LYS A 186 19.13 -10.28 -1.28
N PHE A 187 18.33 -10.43 -2.34
CA PHE A 187 18.25 -11.72 -3.04
C PHE A 187 19.48 -11.91 -3.92
N THR A 188 20.19 -13.02 -3.70
CA THR A 188 21.49 -13.33 -4.34
C THR A 188 21.56 -14.72 -4.96
N TYR A 189 20.57 -15.59 -4.70
CA TYR A 189 20.52 -16.94 -5.27
C TYR A 189 20.46 -16.88 -6.81
N GLY A 190 21.08 -17.87 -7.46
CA GLY A 190 21.17 -17.98 -8.91
C GLY A 190 22.37 -17.23 -9.52
N ASN A 191 22.31 -17.06 -10.84
CA ASN A 191 23.30 -16.40 -11.68
C ASN A 191 22.66 -15.18 -12.35
N HIS A 192 22.25 -14.23 -11.52
CA HIS A 192 21.59 -12.99 -11.93
C HIS A 192 22.46 -11.77 -11.59
N SER A 193 22.19 -10.64 -12.24
CA SER A 193 22.81 -9.36 -11.90
C SER A 193 22.53 -8.98 -10.44
N ASP A 194 23.46 -8.24 -9.83
CA ASP A 194 23.23 -7.68 -8.49
C ASP A 194 21.98 -6.81 -8.48
N GLN A 195 21.20 -6.92 -7.40
CA GLN A 195 19.97 -6.17 -7.21
C GLN A 195 19.93 -5.59 -5.81
N ARG A 196 19.15 -4.52 -5.67
CA ARG A 196 19.03 -3.80 -4.40
C ARG A 196 18.19 -4.59 -3.39
N PRO A 197 18.40 -4.36 -2.09
CA PRO A 197 17.55 -4.91 -1.05
C PRO A 197 16.06 -4.57 -1.22
N MET A 198 15.22 -5.61 -1.10
CA MET A 198 13.76 -5.51 -1.07
C MET A 198 13.27 -5.41 0.38
N MET A 199 12.11 -4.77 0.58
CA MET A 199 11.41 -4.86 1.85
C MET A 199 11.08 -6.31 2.21
N ASP A 200 11.04 -6.62 3.51
CA ASP A 200 10.78 -7.96 4.00
C ASP A 200 9.29 -8.38 3.98
N ARG A 201 8.41 -7.46 3.60
CA ARG A 201 6.94 -7.57 3.64
C ARG A 201 6.30 -6.73 2.53
N ASP A 202 5.04 -7.04 2.27
CA ASP A 202 4.21 -6.33 1.28
C ASP A 202 3.85 -4.93 1.78
N LEU A 203 3.59 -4.00 0.86
CA LEU A 203 3.32 -2.60 1.21
C LEU A 203 2.07 -2.48 2.09
N GLY A 204 2.21 -1.86 3.26
CA GLY A 204 1.15 -1.70 4.24
C GLY A 204 0.91 -2.93 5.13
N ALA A 205 1.71 -3.99 5.02
CA ALA A 205 1.61 -5.15 5.89
C ALA A 205 2.00 -4.79 7.34
N MET A 206 1.32 -5.39 8.32
CA MET A 206 1.65 -5.17 9.72
C MET A 206 2.96 -5.86 10.11
N ALA A 207 3.27 -7.00 9.50
CA ALA A 207 4.43 -7.83 9.82
C ALA A 207 5.04 -8.50 8.58
N GLY A 208 6.34 -8.78 8.66
CA GLY A 208 7.05 -9.63 7.72
C GLY A 208 7.64 -10.83 8.45
N TYR A 209 7.75 -11.98 7.79
CA TYR A 209 8.28 -13.19 8.42
C TYR A 209 9.33 -13.88 7.56
N ALA A 210 10.33 -14.50 8.19
CA ALA A 210 11.27 -15.39 7.50
C ALA A 210 10.64 -16.76 7.22
N LYS A 211 9.73 -17.22 8.08
CA LYS A 211 9.04 -18.52 8.00
C LYS A 211 7.53 -18.30 8.12
N ALA A 212 6.73 -19.29 7.73
CA ALA A 212 5.30 -19.22 7.92
C ALA A 212 4.97 -19.14 9.43
N PRO A 213 4.19 -18.13 9.87
CA PRO A 213 3.78 -18.07 11.26
C PRO A 213 2.71 -19.13 11.57
N THR A 214 2.65 -19.56 12.83
CA THR A 214 1.78 -20.68 13.26
C THR A 214 0.32 -20.27 13.35
N LEU A 215 0.04 -19.08 13.91
CA LEU A 215 -1.31 -18.55 14.12
C LEU A 215 -1.86 -17.94 12.84
N ASP A 216 -3.15 -18.16 12.57
CA ASP A 216 -3.77 -17.64 11.35
C ASP A 216 -3.78 -16.11 11.30
N VAL A 217 -4.07 -15.44 12.43
CA VAL A 217 -4.02 -13.97 12.50
C VAL A 217 -2.64 -13.40 12.10
N GLU A 218 -1.55 -14.05 12.52
CA GLU A 218 -0.20 -13.62 12.17
C GLU A 218 0.11 -13.84 10.68
N LYS A 219 -0.47 -14.87 10.05
CA LYS A 219 -0.40 -15.05 8.58
C LYS A 219 -1.11 -13.89 7.88
N PHE A 220 -2.25 -13.44 8.40
CA PHE A 220 -2.95 -12.28 7.85
C PHE A 220 -2.19 -10.97 8.09
N LYS A 221 -1.40 -10.80 9.15
CA LYS A 221 -0.57 -9.59 9.31
C LYS A 221 0.45 -9.35 8.17
N ALA A 222 0.67 -10.32 7.28
CA ALA A 222 1.65 -10.26 6.18
C ALA A 222 1.12 -9.81 4.79
N HIS A 223 -0.19 -9.55 4.60
CA HIS A 223 -0.75 -9.33 3.24
C HIS A 223 -0.73 -7.87 2.72
N GLY A 224 -0.64 -6.87 3.59
CA GLY A 224 -0.70 -5.45 3.22
C GLY A 224 -1.95 -5.01 2.43
N PHE A 225 -1.75 -4.19 1.39
CA PHE A 225 -2.85 -3.70 0.56
C PHE A 225 -2.69 -4.15 -0.89
N GLN A 226 -3.77 -4.06 -1.65
CA GLN A 226 -3.76 -4.30 -3.08
C GLN A 226 -3.81 -2.98 -3.84
N TYR A 227 -3.31 -2.99 -5.07
CA TYR A 227 -3.18 -1.80 -5.91
C TYR A 227 -3.58 -2.11 -7.34
N GLN A 228 -4.27 -1.18 -8.00
CA GLN A 228 -4.40 -1.22 -9.46
C GLN A 228 -3.07 -0.80 -10.08
N TRP A 229 -2.62 -1.49 -11.13
CA TRP A 229 -1.29 -1.23 -11.69
C TRP A 229 -1.19 0.22 -12.18
N GLY A 230 -0.11 0.92 -11.79
CA GLY A 230 0.08 2.33 -12.13
C GLY A 230 -0.64 3.32 -11.19
N ARG A 231 -1.28 2.86 -10.10
CA ARG A 231 -2.05 3.72 -9.19
C ARG A 231 -1.52 3.65 -7.76
N LYS A 232 -1.40 4.82 -7.12
CA LYS A 232 -0.86 4.93 -5.76
C LYS A 232 -1.80 4.51 -4.63
N ASP A 233 -3.11 4.43 -4.87
CA ASP A 233 -4.12 4.30 -3.80
C ASP A 233 -4.25 2.83 -3.33
N PRO A 234 -4.20 2.57 -2.01
CA PRO A 234 -4.36 1.22 -1.46
C PRO A 234 -5.82 0.76 -1.42
N TYR A 235 -6.03 -0.53 -1.71
CA TYR A 235 -7.30 -1.23 -1.55
C TYR A 235 -7.24 -2.32 -0.49
N PRO A 236 -8.32 -2.54 0.27
CA PRO A 236 -8.39 -3.61 1.24
C PRO A 236 -8.04 -4.99 0.66
N SER A 237 -7.19 -5.73 1.36
CA SER A 237 -6.91 -7.14 1.09
C SER A 237 -7.78 -8.05 1.96
N SER A 238 -7.50 -9.36 1.96
CA SER A 238 -8.20 -10.32 2.80
C SER A 238 -7.70 -10.27 4.24
N TYR A 239 -8.55 -10.18 5.25
CA TYR A 239 -8.13 -10.21 6.66
C TYR A 239 -9.07 -11.10 7.49
N SER A 240 -8.50 -11.97 8.32
CA SER A 240 -9.28 -12.82 9.22
C SER A 240 -8.43 -13.33 10.39
N ASN A 241 -9.10 -13.81 11.44
CA ASN A 241 -8.46 -14.55 12.53
C ASN A 241 -8.63 -16.08 12.39
N LYS A 242 -9.24 -16.53 11.30
CA LYS A 242 -9.49 -17.95 10.99
C LYS A 242 -9.23 -18.24 9.52
N PRO A 243 -9.02 -19.51 9.13
CA PRO A 243 -8.87 -19.87 7.74
C PRO A 243 -10.15 -19.52 6.95
N ILE A 244 -9.97 -18.76 5.88
CA ILE A 244 -11.01 -18.47 4.89
C ILE A 244 -10.40 -18.63 3.51
N LYS A 245 -11.16 -19.20 2.59
CA LYS A 245 -10.72 -19.45 1.21
C LYS A 245 -11.42 -18.57 0.19
N LYS A 246 -12.68 -18.22 0.45
CA LYS A 246 -13.53 -17.44 -0.43
C LYS A 246 -14.46 -16.55 0.39
N VAL A 247 -14.69 -15.34 -0.11
CA VAL A 247 -15.70 -14.41 0.35
C VAL A 247 -16.53 -13.98 -0.86
N ASP A 248 -17.85 -14.14 -0.79
CA ASP A 248 -18.74 -13.58 -1.81
C ASP A 248 -18.91 -12.08 -1.57
N LEU A 249 -18.82 -11.29 -2.64
CA LEU A 249 -18.79 -9.83 -2.57
C LEU A 249 -20.06 -9.21 -3.17
N PRO A 250 -20.65 -8.20 -2.51
CA PRO A 250 -21.62 -7.33 -3.15
C PRO A 250 -20.92 -6.43 -4.20
N GLU A 251 -21.71 -5.72 -5.00
CA GLU A 251 -21.18 -4.71 -5.93
C GLU A 251 -20.47 -3.58 -5.17
N LYS A 252 -21.07 -3.10 -4.08
CA LYS A 252 -20.48 -2.15 -3.14
C LYS A 252 -20.49 -2.73 -1.75
N ILE A 253 -19.36 -2.67 -1.04
CA ILE A 253 -19.26 -3.11 0.34
C ILE A 253 -19.67 -1.93 1.23
N THR A 254 -20.79 -2.07 1.94
CA THR A 254 -21.38 -1.03 2.79
C THR A 254 -21.30 -1.34 4.28
N GLU A 255 -20.85 -2.53 4.64
CA GLU A 255 -20.69 -3.02 6.00
C GLU A 255 -19.50 -3.99 6.08
N PRO A 256 -18.91 -4.23 7.27
CA PRO A 256 -17.83 -5.19 7.44
C PRO A 256 -18.21 -6.60 6.95
N ILE A 257 -17.32 -7.23 6.18
CA ILE A 257 -17.48 -8.62 5.72
C ILE A 257 -16.31 -9.44 6.25
N VAL A 258 -16.62 -10.52 6.98
CA VAL A 258 -15.59 -11.44 7.50
C VAL A 258 -14.71 -11.96 6.36
N GLY A 259 -13.40 -11.77 6.48
CA GLY A 259 -12.43 -12.16 5.46
C GLY A 259 -11.94 -11.01 4.59
N ILE A 260 -12.51 -9.83 4.71
CA ILE A 260 -12.09 -8.60 4.04
C ILE A 260 -11.62 -7.61 5.10
N MET A 261 -10.49 -6.96 4.86
CA MET A 261 -9.99 -5.91 5.75
C MET A 261 -10.98 -4.75 5.80
N SER A 262 -11.47 -4.42 7.00
CA SER A 262 -12.36 -3.27 7.18
C SER A 262 -11.61 -1.96 7.18
N LEU A 263 -12.27 -0.94 6.66
CA LEU A 263 -11.85 0.45 6.75
C LEU A 263 -12.83 1.21 7.63
N TYR A 264 -12.32 2.08 8.49
CA TYR A 264 -13.10 2.92 9.37
C TYR A 264 -12.91 4.39 9.00
N GLY A 265 -13.97 5.18 9.16
CA GLY A 265 -13.92 6.62 8.98
C GLY A 265 -13.07 7.33 10.03
N SER A 266 -13.07 8.65 9.98
CA SER A 266 -12.30 9.50 10.88
C SER A 266 -12.72 9.40 12.36
N ASP A 267 -13.95 8.95 12.63
CA ASP A 267 -14.42 8.67 13.99
C ASP A 267 -13.88 7.35 14.57
N GLY A 268 -13.18 6.54 13.78
CA GLY A 268 -12.59 5.27 14.21
C GLY A 268 -13.61 4.15 14.50
N VAL A 269 -14.90 4.38 14.28
CA VAL A 269 -15.99 3.46 14.65
C VAL A 269 -16.83 3.08 13.45
N LYS A 270 -17.22 4.03 12.60
CA LYS A 270 -18.07 3.76 11.45
C LYS A 270 -17.26 3.12 10.34
N PHE A 271 -17.76 1.99 9.85
CA PHE A 271 -17.24 1.39 8.62
C PHE A 271 -17.34 2.37 7.46
N LEU A 272 -16.29 2.46 6.65
CA LEU A 272 -16.26 3.28 5.45
C LEU A 272 -16.53 2.40 4.21
N PRO A 273 -17.64 2.64 3.49
CA PRO A 273 -17.96 1.89 2.28
C PRO A 273 -16.93 2.07 1.16
N PHE A 274 -16.73 1.01 0.38
CA PHE A 274 -15.85 1.04 -0.80
C PHE A 274 -16.38 0.14 -1.93
N ASP A 275 -15.87 0.38 -3.14
CA ASP A 275 -16.31 -0.29 -4.36
C ASP A 275 -15.15 -1.11 -4.94
N PRO A 276 -15.17 -2.46 -4.79
CA PRO A 276 -14.10 -3.33 -5.27
C PRO A 276 -14.16 -3.62 -6.77
N ALA A 277 -15.20 -3.21 -7.51
CA ALA A 277 -15.41 -3.61 -8.90
C ALA A 277 -16.33 -2.68 -9.72
N PHE A 278 -16.12 -1.36 -9.64
CA PHE A 278 -16.89 -0.39 -10.40
C PHE A 278 -16.73 -0.61 -11.91
N SER A 279 -17.84 -0.83 -12.62
CA SER A 279 -17.84 -1.09 -14.07
C SER A 279 -17.63 0.19 -14.89
N GLY A 280 -16.40 0.70 -14.91
CA GLY A 280 -16.04 1.86 -15.72
C GLY A 280 -14.53 2.09 -15.79
N GLN A 281 -14.13 3.10 -16.55
CA GLN A 281 -12.77 3.62 -16.60
C GLN A 281 -12.70 5.03 -16.01
N ALA A 282 -11.52 5.44 -15.56
CA ALA A 282 -11.30 6.77 -15.03
C ALA A 282 -9.98 7.41 -15.51
N SER A 283 -9.92 8.72 -15.61
CA SER A 283 -8.63 9.43 -15.65
C SER A 283 -7.94 9.32 -14.30
N TYR A 284 -6.65 9.66 -14.22
CA TYR A 284 -5.98 9.77 -12.91
C TYR A 284 -6.71 10.72 -11.96
N GLN A 285 -7.20 11.85 -12.47
CA GLN A 285 -7.89 12.85 -11.66
C GLN A 285 -9.20 12.30 -11.08
N THR A 286 -10.01 11.61 -11.89
CA THR A 286 -11.25 10.98 -11.42
C THR A 286 -10.97 9.85 -10.44
N ALA A 287 -9.96 9.03 -10.72
CA ALA A 287 -9.58 7.93 -9.83
C ALA A 287 -9.06 8.44 -8.49
N TYR A 288 -8.22 9.48 -8.46
CA TYR A 288 -7.62 9.98 -7.23
C TYR A 288 -8.61 10.80 -6.40
N ARG A 289 -9.65 11.33 -7.05
CA ARG A 289 -10.83 11.86 -6.36
C ARG A 289 -11.64 10.77 -5.65
N ASN A 290 -11.55 9.52 -6.11
CA ASN A 290 -12.27 8.34 -5.59
C ASN A 290 -11.30 7.21 -5.21
N PRO A 291 -10.46 7.40 -4.18
CA PRO A 291 -9.37 6.49 -3.82
C PRO A 291 -9.81 5.06 -3.46
N LEU A 292 -11.09 4.87 -3.11
CA LEU A 292 -11.69 3.58 -2.71
C LEU A 292 -12.61 2.96 -3.79
N THR A 293 -12.50 3.43 -5.03
CA THR A 293 -13.23 2.88 -6.18
C THR A 293 -12.27 2.21 -7.14
N ALA A 294 -12.34 0.88 -7.19
CA ALA A 294 -11.58 0.06 -8.13
C ALA A 294 -12.31 0.00 -9.47
N TYR A 295 -11.75 0.65 -10.48
CA TYR A 295 -12.32 0.72 -11.82
C TYR A 295 -12.02 -0.58 -12.59
N LYS A 296 -13.02 -1.43 -12.79
CA LYS A 296 -12.91 -2.75 -13.45
C LYS A 296 -13.86 -2.84 -14.64
N PRO A 297 -13.55 -2.23 -15.80
CA PRO A 297 -14.37 -2.37 -16.99
C PRO A 297 -14.22 -3.78 -17.59
N SER A 298 -14.90 -4.06 -18.71
CA SER A 298 -14.71 -5.32 -19.45
C SER A 298 -13.30 -5.46 -20.03
N GLY A 299 -12.70 -4.36 -20.51
CA GLY A 299 -11.32 -4.32 -21.05
C GLY A 299 -10.21 -4.44 -20.00
N GLU A 300 -8.96 -4.29 -20.42
CA GLU A 300 -7.77 -4.54 -19.59
C GLU A 300 -7.37 -3.38 -18.67
N TYR A 301 -7.78 -2.15 -18.99
CA TYR A 301 -7.33 -0.94 -18.32
C TYR A 301 -8.40 -0.37 -17.41
N TRP A 302 -8.03 -0.05 -16.17
CA TRP A 302 -8.89 0.75 -15.28
C TRP A 302 -8.98 2.21 -15.71
N PHE A 303 -8.07 2.67 -16.55
CA PHE A 303 -7.94 4.08 -16.91
C PHE A 303 -8.41 4.41 -18.34
N THR A 304 -8.65 5.70 -18.57
CA THR A 304 -8.91 6.27 -19.90
C THR A 304 -7.63 6.53 -20.70
N GLY A 305 -7.75 7.06 -21.92
CA GLY A 305 -6.63 7.21 -22.88
C GLY A 305 -5.47 8.13 -22.45
N ASP A 306 -5.63 8.90 -21.38
CA ASP A 306 -4.57 9.73 -20.78
C ASP A 306 -3.40 8.88 -20.29
N VAL A 307 -3.69 7.75 -19.64
CA VAL A 307 -2.65 6.90 -19.03
C VAL A 307 -2.03 5.94 -20.05
N THR A 308 -2.78 5.42 -21.03
CA THR A 308 -2.17 4.59 -22.10
C THR A 308 -1.12 5.36 -22.90
N SER A 309 -1.36 6.65 -23.17
CA SER A 309 -0.44 7.52 -23.91
C SER A 309 0.88 7.79 -23.15
N SER A 310 0.85 7.62 -21.82
CA SER A 310 1.93 7.92 -20.89
C SER A 310 2.24 6.73 -19.98
N ILE A 311 2.05 5.50 -20.46
CA ILE A 311 2.13 4.29 -19.63
C ILE A 311 3.51 4.12 -18.97
N SER A 312 4.58 4.65 -19.60
CA SER A 312 5.93 4.72 -19.04
C SER A 312 6.06 5.69 -17.86
N GLY A 313 5.13 6.64 -17.71
CA GLY A 313 4.99 7.54 -16.57
C GLY A 313 4.07 7.02 -15.47
N ALA A 314 3.44 5.85 -15.64
CA ALA A 314 2.62 5.19 -14.61
C ALA A 314 3.51 4.59 -13.52
N TRP A 315 3.83 3.29 -13.55
CA TRP A 315 4.93 2.73 -12.75
C TRP A 315 6.12 2.42 -13.64
N ALA A 316 7.34 2.61 -13.12
CA ALA A 316 8.56 2.47 -13.89
C ALA A 316 9.78 2.16 -13.01
N THR A 317 10.91 1.85 -13.65
CA THR A 317 12.19 1.62 -12.97
C THR A 317 12.65 2.82 -12.14
N VAL A 318 12.41 4.03 -12.63
CA VAL A 318 12.58 5.26 -11.85
C VAL A 318 11.23 5.59 -11.26
N LYS A 319 11.20 5.77 -9.93
CA LYS A 319 9.98 6.07 -9.18
C LYS A 319 9.26 7.29 -9.79
N THR A 320 7.97 7.12 -10.08
CA THR A 320 7.12 8.17 -10.62
C THR A 320 6.25 8.77 -9.52
N VAL A 321 5.49 9.80 -9.86
CA VAL A 321 4.50 10.40 -8.96
C VAL A 321 3.32 9.46 -8.62
N HIS A 322 3.15 8.36 -9.36
CA HIS A 322 2.07 7.38 -9.17
C HIS A 322 2.53 6.11 -8.44
N ASP A 323 3.82 5.99 -8.14
CA ASP A 323 4.40 4.88 -7.39
C ASP A 323 3.92 4.93 -5.91
N PRO A 324 3.33 3.85 -5.37
CA PRO A 324 2.76 3.84 -4.02
C PRO A 324 3.80 3.72 -2.90
N CYS A 325 5.06 3.37 -3.19
CA CYS A 325 6.02 3.04 -2.15
C CYS A 325 6.48 4.28 -1.35
N PRO A 326 7.07 4.10 -0.17
CA PRO A 326 7.68 5.19 0.59
C PRO A 326 8.87 5.84 -0.12
N ALA A 327 9.32 7.00 0.38
CA ALA A 327 10.50 7.67 -0.14
C ALA A 327 11.76 6.78 -0.01
N GLY A 328 12.56 6.71 -1.09
CA GLY A 328 13.73 5.83 -1.16
C GLY A 328 13.41 4.40 -1.60
N TRP A 329 12.13 4.09 -1.82
CA TRP A 329 11.64 2.78 -2.26
C TRP A 329 10.74 2.92 -3.49
N ARG A 330 10.71 1.91 -4.35
CA ARG A 330 9.81 1.85 -5.52
C ARG A 330 9.21 0.47 -5.70
N VAL A 331 8.21 0.34 -6.56
CA VAL A 331 7.69 -0.97 -6.96
C VAL A 331 8.81 -1.79 -7.62
N ALA A 332 8.94 -3.05 -7.20
CA ALA A 332 9.95 -3.95 -7.74
C ALA A 332 9.69 -4.30 -9.22
N LYS A 333 10.76 -4.55 -9.97
CA LYS A 333 10.74 -5.12 -11.31
C LYS A 333 10.64 -6.64 -11.23
N ALA A 334 10.23 -7.26 -12.33
CA ALA A 334 10.14 -8.70 -12.45
C ALA A 334 11.51 -9.40 -12.25
N GLU A 335 12.56 -8.81 -12.80
CA GLU A 335 13.93 -9.31 -12.73
C GLU A 335 14.45 -9.38 -11.28
N GLU A 336 13.90 -8.55 -10.40
CA GLU A 336 14.28 -8.46 -8.97
C GLU A 336 13.67 -9.60 -8.14
N TYR A 337 12.84 -10.45 -8.75
CA TYR A 337 12.32 -11.68 -8.14
C TYR A 337 12.99 -12.95 -8.66
N TYR A 338 13.90 -12.88 -9.63
CA TYR A 338 14.46 -14.08 -10.28
C TYR A 338 15.22 -15.00 -9.32
N SER A 339 15.88 -14.43 -8.32
CA SER A 339 16.56 -15.20 -7.25
C SER A 339 15.62 -15.99 -6.34
N LEU A 340 14.30 -15.87 -6.47
CA LEU A 340 13.33 -16.67 -5.73
C LEU A 340 12.98 -18.00 -6.43
N PHE A 341 13.52 -18.23 -7.63
CA PHE A 341 13.28 -19.44 -8.42
C PHE A 341 14.41 -20.46 -8.24
N SER A 342 14.08 -21.75 -8.31
CA SER A 342 15.03 -22.86 -8.16
C SER A 342 16.05 -22.95 -9.31
N PRO A 343 15.67 -22.75 -10.59
CA PRO A 343 16.66 -22.71 -11.66
C PRO A 343 17.59 -21.51 -11.50
N GLU A 344 18.89 -21.76 -11.38
CA GLU A 344 19.88 -20.68 -11.19
C GLU A 344 19.93 -19.68 -12.34
N ASN A 345 19.49 -20.07 -13.54
CA ASN A 345 19.48 -19.24 -14.75
C ASN A 345 18.05 -18.84 -15.16
N TYR A 346 17.12 -18.68 -14.21
CA TYR A 346 15.76 -18.23 -14.51
C TYR A 346 15.75 -16.89 -15.26
N SER A 347 15.03 -16.84 -16.38
CA SER A 347 15.04 -15.70 -17.33
C SER A 347 13.68 -14.97 -17.41
N GLY A 348 12.73 -15.31 -16.54
CA GLY A 348 11.37 -14.77 -16.61
C GLY A 348 10.43 -15.51 -17.57
N GLU A 349 10.87 -16.61 -18.17
CA GLU A 349 10.01 -17.46 -19.00
C GLU A 349 9.07 -18.29 -18.12
N LEU A 350 7.77 -18.30 -18.47
CA LEU A 350 6.82 -19.21 -17.86
C LEU A 350 7.04 -20.62 -18.44
N PRO A 351 7.19 -21.65 -17.61
CA PRO A 351 7.29 -23.01 -18.12
C PRO A 351 5.96 -23.44 -18.77
N ASP A 352 6.02 -24.33 -19.77
CA ASP A 352 4.83 -24.80 -20.52
C ASP A 352 3.81 -25.60 -19.68
N LYS A 353 4.20 -26.01 -18.47
CA LYS A 353 3.37 -26.79 -17.54
C LYS A 353 3.58 -26.31 -16.11
N SER A 354 2.59 -26.57 -15.24
CA SER A 354 2.70 -26.27 -13.81
C SER A 354 3.90 -27.01 -13.21
N THR A 355 4.91 -26.25 -12.77
CA THR A 355 6.14 -26.77 -12.18
C THR A 355 6.36 -26.18 -10.78
N ASN A 356 7.15 -26.90 -9.99
CA ASN A 356 7.64 -26.45 -8.69
C ASN A 356 8.96 -25.68 -8.87
N ASN A 357 8.92 -24.58 -9.59
CA ASN A 357 10.12 -23.83 -9.96
C ASN A 357 10.51 -22.74 -8.96
N MET A 358 9.76 -22.54 -7.86
CA MET A 358 10.17 -21.63 -6.78
C MET A 358 11.18 -22.31 -5.85
N ASN A 359 12.19 -21.57 -5.41
CA ASN A 359 13.19 -22.03 -4.45
C ASN A 359 12.61 -22.05 -3.02
N MET A 360 11.72 -22.99 -2.76
CA MET A 360 10.91 -23.00 -1.53
C MET A 360 11.41 -23.99 -0.48
N SER A 361 11.30 -23.61 0.79
CA SER A 361 11.61 -24.49 1.93
C SER A 361 10.39 -25.25 2.45
N ASN A 362 9.18 -24.83 2.09
CA ASN A 362 7.93 -25.35 2.63
C ASN A 362 7.03 -26.02 1.57
N TYR A 363 7.63 -26.67 0.56
CA TYR A 363 6.89 -27.27 -0.56
C TYR A 363 5.70 -28.15 -0.15
N ASN A 364 5.90 -29.00 0.84
CA ASN A 364 4.87 -29.94 1.30
C ASN A 364 3.83 -29.28 2.22
N THR A 365 4.11 -28.10 2.76
CA THR A 365 3.26 -27.44 3.77
C THR A 365 2.65 -26.11 3.30
N GLN A 366 3.00 -25.60 2.12
CA GLN A 366 2.51 -24.30 1.59
C GLN A 366 0.99 -24.10 1.67
N GLY A 367 0.19 -25.17 1.51
CA GLY A 367 -1.26 -25.12 1.65
C GLY A 367 -1.75 -25.02 3.10
N ALA A 368 -1.02 -25.58 4.06
CA ALA A 368 -1.28 -25.44 5.50
C ALA A 368 -0.75 -24.09 6.02
N ASP A 369 0.41 -23.70 5.53
CA ASP A 369 1.10 -22.44 5.82
C ASP A 369 0.43 -21.23 5.18
N LYS A 370 -0.51 -21.44 4.24
CA LYS A 370 -1.24 -20.38 3.50
C LYS A 370 -0.29 -19.43 2.75
N GLY A 371 0.88 -19.91 2.37
CA GLY A 371 2.00 -19.06 1.96
C GLY A 371 3.21 -19.86 1.52
N PHE A 372 4.11 -19.19 0.81
CA PHE A 372 5.37 -19.73 0.31
C PHE A 372 6.49 -19.22 1.21
N VAL A 373 7.38 -20.11 1.66
CA VAL A 373 8.62 -19.74 2.33
C VAL A 373 9.74 -19.92 1.31
N LEU A 374 10.26 -18.81 0.79
CA LEU A 374 11.19 -18.77 -0.33
C LEU A 374 12.60 -18.46 0.15
N ARG A 375 13.55 -19.29 -0.26
CA ARG A 375 14.98 -19.03 -0.10
C ARG A 375 15.42 -18.05 -1.17
N TYR A 376 16.36 -17.19 -0.79
CA TYR A 376 16.83 -16.13 -1.68
C TYR A 376 18.34 -15.93 -1.66
N ASP A 377 19.07 -16.54 -0.72
CA ASP A 377 20.52 -16.40 -0.60
C ASP A 377 21.25 -17.55 -1.32
N LYS A 378 22.35 -17.20 -1.99
CA LYS A 378 23.16 -18.16 -2.76
C LYS A 378 23.85 -19.21 -1.90
N THR A 379 24.24 -18.84 -0.68
CA THR A 379 25.10 -19.66 0.19
C THR A 379 24.40 -20.10 1.47
N ASP A 380 23.54 -19.26 2.04
CA ASP A 380 22.84 -19.51 3.29
C ASP A 380 21.37 -19.88 3.04
N GLN A 381 21.11 -21.19 2.98
CA GLN A 381 19.76 -21.72 2.75
C GLN A 381 18.79 -21.47 3.91
N SER A 382 19.25 -20.92 5.05
CA SER A 382 18.39 -20.52 6.17
C SER A 382 17.74 -19.15 5.94
N LYS A 383 18.29 -18.33 5.04
CA LYS A 383 17.71 -17.04 4.66
C LYS A 383 16.51 -17.24 3.76
N THR A 384 15.35 -17.07 4.39
CA THR A 384 14.05 -17.22 3.75
C THR A 384 13.16 -16.01 3.99
N THR A 385 12.17 -15.84 3.14
CA THR A 385 11.07 -14.88 3.32
C THR A 385 9.74 -15.56 3.08
N TYR A 386 8.75 -15.19 3.88
CA TYR A 386 7.38 -15.67 3.75
C TYR A 386 6.58 -14.74 2.84
N PHE A 387 5.96 -15.31 1.82
CA PHE A 387 4.96 -14.68 0.95
C PHE A 387 3.60 -15.27 1.29
N ARG A 388 2.76 -14.47 1.96
CA ARG A 388 1.39 -14.85 2.27
C ARG A 388 0.57 -14.86 0.98
N LEU A 389 -0.21 -15.91 0.72
CA LEU A 389 -1.05 -15.99 -0.48
C LEU A 389 -2.38 -15.23 -0.32
N CYS A 390 -2.39 -13.93 -0.62
CA CYS A 390 -3.47 -13.02 -0.23
C CYS A 390 -4.83 -13.35 -0.89
N GLY A 391 -4.83 -14.10 -1.99
CA GLY A 391 -5.97 -14.42 -2.84
C GLY A 391 -6.18 -13.36 -3.93
N TYR A 392 -7.33 -13.39 -4.59
CA TYR A 392 -7.62 -12.55 -5.75
C TYR A 392 -9.08 -12.05 -5.79
N TYR A 393 -9.28 -10.78 -6.16
CA TYR A 393 -10.61 -10.20 -6.42
C TYR A 393 -11.17 -10.64 -7.78
N GLY A 394 -11.73 -11.85 -7.82
CA GLY A 394 -12.33 -12.48 -9.01
C GLY A 394 -13.79 -12.09 -9.25
N GLY A 395 -14.03 -10.82 -9.62
CA GLY A 395 -15.38 -10.32 -9.91
C GLY A 395 -16.24 -10.23 -8.64
N LYS A 396 -17.31 -11.04 -8.55
CA LYS A 396 -18.24 -11.03 -7.42
C LYS A 396 -17.75 -11.80 -6.19
N ALA A 397 -16.47 -12.13 -6.11
CA ALA A 397 -15.90 -12.85 -4.98
C ALA A 397 -14.41 -12.52 -4.81
N PHE A 398 -13.94 -12.55 -3.56
CA PHE A 398 -12.53 -12.67 -3.23
C PHE A 398 -12.23 -14.16 -3.08
N VAL A 399 -11.41 -14.73 -3.96
CA VAL A 399 -11.18 -16.17 -4.06
C VAL A 399 -9.74 -16.56 -3.74
N GLN A 400 -9.54 -17.85 -3.44
CA GLN A 400 -8.21 -18.47 -3.27
C GLN A 400 -7.37 -17.84 -2.15
N ILE A 401 -8.02 -17.28 -1.12
CA ILE A 401 -7.33 -16.75 0.06
C ILE A 401 -6.57 -17.89 0.74
N GLY A 402 -5.26 -17.76 0.86
CA GLY A 402 -4.39 -18.83 1.36
C GLY A 402 -3.87 -19.80 0.33
N TYR A 403 -4.20 -19.60 -0.95
CA TYR A 403 -3.86 -20.55 -2.00
C TYR A 403 -3.22 -19.91 -3.22
N PHE A 404 -3.64 -18.71 -3.65
CA PHE A 404 -3.03 -17.94 -4.75
C PHE A 404 -2.59 -16.55 -4.32
N ASP A 405 -1.57 -16.05 -5.01
CA ASP A 405 -1.24 -14.64 -5.05
C ASP A 405 -0.67 -14.27 -6.42
N PHE A 406 -0.84 -13.00 -6.76
CA PHE A 406 -0.19 -12.39 -7.89
C PHE A 406 0.36 -11.06 -7.38
N MET A 407 1.65 -10.79 -7.57
CA MET A 407 2.28 -9.58 -7.05
C MET A 407 2.74 -8.70 -8.19
N TRP A 408 2.34 -7.43 -8.16
CA TRP A 408 2.72 -6.52 -9.24
C TRP A 408 4.23 -6.32 -9.32
N CYS A 409 4.70 -6.29 -10.57
CA CYS A 409 5.98 -5.70 -10.93
C CYS A 409 5.73 -4.36 -11.63
N CYS A 410 6.70 -3.45 -11.59
CA CYS A 410 6.58 -2.15 -12.26
C CYS A 410 6.77 -2.25 -13.79
N ASN A 411 7.08 -3.42 -14.35
CA ASN A 411 7.28 -3.58 -15.79
C ASN A 411 5.91 -3.64 -16.50
N SER A 412 5.78 -2.85 -17.56
CA SER A 412 4.73 -3.04 -18.57
C SER A 412 5.31 -3.74 -19.81
N VAL A 413 4.45 -4.47 -20.51
CA VAL A 413 4.76 -5.19 -21.76
C VAL A 413 3.64 -4.91 -22.75
N LYS A 414 3.97 -4.80 -24.02
CA LYS A 414 2.98 -4.67 -25.10
C LYS A 414 2.72 -6.05 -25.70
N ASN A 415 1.52 -6.58 -25.46
CA ASN A 415 1.06 -7.87 -25.99
C ASN A 415 0.03 -7.61 -27.09
N GLY A 416 0.49 -7.69 -28.34
CA GLY A 416 -0.31 -7.28 -29.49
C GLY A 416 -0.63 -5.78 -29.43
N ASN A 417 -1.91 -5.44 -29.34
CA ASN A 417 -2.39 -4.06 -29.29
C ASN A 417 -2.67 -3.55 -27.87
N THR A 418 -2.48 -4.38 -26.84
CA THR A 418 -2.72 -4.00 -25.45
C THR A 418 -1.45 -3.94 -24.62
N TYR A 419 -1.42 -3.04 -23.65
CA TYR A 419 -0.44 -3.04 -22.58
C TYR A 419 -0.91 -3.98 -21.48
N GLN A 420 0.00 -4.80 -20.99
CA GLN A 420 -0.16 -5.65 -19.83
C GLN A 420 1.00 -5.41 -18.87
N ALA A 421 0.88 -5.87 -17.64
CA ALA A 421 1.89 -5.73 -16.61
C ALA A 421 2.50 -7.09 -16.26
N LYS A 422 3.81 -7.09 -16.00
CA LYS A 422 4.44 -8.27 -15.40
C LYS A 422 4.00 -8.40 -13.95
N HIS A 423 3.84 -9.63 -13.48
CA HIS A 423 3.59 -9.95 -12.09
C HIS A 423 4.23 -11.29 -11.70
N LEU A 424 4.60 -11.42 -10.43
CA LEU A 424 4.97 -12.70 -9.84
C LEU A 424 3.70 -13.48 -9.50
N GLN A 425 3.54 -14.66 -10.09
CA GLN A 425 2.41 -15.55 -9.86
C GLN A 425 2.82 -16.67 -8.90
N LEU A 426 2.10 -16.80 -7.79
CA LEU A 426 2.30 -17.80 -6.74
C LEU A 426 1.03 -18.64 -6.53
N VAL A 427 1.13 -19.94 -6.77
CA VAL A 427 0.01 -20.87 -6.90
C VAL A 427 0.31 -22.13 -6.10
N SER A 428 -0.33 -22.25 -4.94
CA SER A 428 -0.19 -23.42 -4.08
C SER A 428 -0.68 -24.69 -4.78
N THR A 429 0.04 -25.80 -4.61
CA THR A 429 -0.38 -27.12 -5.09
C THR A 429 -1.66 -27.61 -4.42
N ALA A 430 -2.04 -27.02 -3.28
CA ALA A 430 -3.27 -27.32 -2.56
C ALA A 430 -4.50 -26.53 -3.07
N SER A 431 -4.35 -25.71 -4.12
CA SER A 431 -5.50 -25.03 -4.72
C SER A 431 -6.35 -25.97 -5.58
N ASP A 432 -7.66 -25.75 -5.52
CA ASP A 432 -8.68 -26.36 -6.37
C ASP A 432 -8.80 -25.71 -7.75
N GLN A 433 -8.17 -24.56 -7.98
CA GLN A 433 -8.18 -23.84 -9.27
C GLN A 433 -6.81 -23.86 -9.93
N ARG A 434 -6.06 -24.96 -9.79
CA ARG A 434 -4.68 -25.10 -10.29
C ARG A 434 -4.61 -25.11 -11.83
N THR A 435 -4.83 -23.95 -12.42
CA THR A 435 -4.55 -23.62 -13.82
C THR A 435 -3.26 -22.81 -13.95
N GLY A 436 -2.74 -22.30 -12.82
CA GLY A 436 -1.61 -21.40 -12.76
C GLY A 436 -0.24 -22.07 -12.65
N ILE A 437 0.75 -21.38 -13.18
CA ILE A 437 2.16 -21.77 -13.19
C ILE A 437 2.90 -20.73 -12.36
N ASN A 438 3.72 -21.19 -11.40
CA ASN A 438 4.56 -20.29 -10.62
C ASN A 438 5.60 -19.65 -11.54
N GLY A 439 5.76 -18.34 -11.47
CA GLY A 439 6.56 -17.64 -12.48
C GLY A 439 6.29 -16.16 -12.59
N ILE A 440 7.11 -15.50 -13.39
CA ILE A 440 6.85 -14.15 -13.87
C ILE A 440 5.95 -14.24 -15.10
N ASN A 441 4.77 -13.67 -15.01
CA ASN A 441 3.77 -13.67 -16.07
C ASN A 441 3.62 -12.25 -16.63
N ASP A 442 3.57 -12.11 -17.96
CA ASP A 442 3.46 -10.83 -18.66
C ASP A 442 2.03 -10.45 -19.07
N LYS A 443 1.03 -11.25 -18.67
CA LYS A 443 -0.39 -11.07 -19.02
C LYS A 443 -1.23 -10.43 -17.93
N GLY A 444 -0.61 -9.75 -16.97
CA GLY A 444 -1.35 -9.03 -15.93
C GLY A 444 -2.20 -7.91 -16.53
N VAL A 445 -3.52 -7.94 -16.31
CA VAL A 445 -4.41 -6.88 -16.80
C VAL A 445 -4.51 -5.78 -15.75
N LEU A 446 -4.31 -4.54 -16.18
CA LEU A 446 -3.96 -3.41 -15.30
C LEU A 446 -5.11 -3.04 -14.35
N LYS A 447 -6.35 -3.36 -14.70
CA LYS A 447 -7.52 -3.13 -13.85
C LYS A 447 -7.56 -3.95 -12.56
N GLU A 448 -6.81 -5.04 -12.50
CA GLU A 448 -6.83 -5.91 -11.32
C GLU A 448 -6.12 -5.27 -10.15
N MET A 449 -6.59 -5.63 -8.96
CA MET A 449 -5.97 -5.23 -7.71
C MET A 449 -5.08 -6.38 -7.26
N LEU A 450 -3.79 -6.11 -7.10
CA LEU A 450 -2.81 -7.09 -6.64
C LEU A 450 -1.89 -6.45 -5.58
N PRO A 451 -1.36 -7.22 -4.60
CA PRO A 451 -0.32 -6.73 -3.70
C PRO A 451 1.00 -6.45 -4.43
N LEU A 452 1.93 -5.80 -3.72
CA LEU A 452 3.28 -5.53 -4.21
C LEU A 452 4.28 -5.42 -3.04
N ARG A 453 5.57 -5.60 -3.37
CA ARG A 453 6.70 -5.27 -2.50
C ARG A 453 7.51 -4.13 -3.09
N CYS A 454 8.09 -3.35 -2.19
CA CYS A 454 8.96 -2.23 -2.54
C CYS A 454 10.43 -2.63 -2.44
N ILE A 455 11.25 -2.09 -3.33
CA ILE A 455 12.71 -2.27 -3.40
C ILE A 455 13.41 -0.90 -3.35
N GLN A 456 14.63 -0.84 -2.83
CA GLN A 456 15.36 0.43 -2.73
C GLN A 456 15.56 1.07 -4.11
N GLU A 457 15.43 2.39 -4.15
CA GLU A 457 15.67 3.17 -5.37
C GLU A 457 17.17 3.22 -5.70
N LYS A 458 18.01 3.35 -4.67
CA LYS A 458 19.45 3.55 -4.79
C LYS A 458 20.24 2.85 -3.68
N ASP A 459 21.55 2.81 -3.88
CA ASP A 459 22.54 2.25 -2.96
C ASP A 459 22.81 3.16 -1.76
#